data_AF-A0A532D4V0-F1
#
_entry.id   AF-A0A532D4V0-F1
#
_cell.length_a   1.000
_cell.length_b   1.000
_cell.length_c   1.000
_cell.angle_alpha   90.00
_cell.angle_beta   90.00
_cell.angle_gamma   90.00
#
_symmetry.space_group_name_H-M   'P 1'
#
loop_
_entity.id
_entity.type
_entity.pdbx_description
1 polymer ?
#
loop_
_entity_poly.entity_id
_entity_poly.type
_entity_poly.pdbx_seq_one_letter_code
_entity_poly.pdbx_strand_id
1 'polypeptide(L)'
;MRRSLSVWRATLCGAFIIVAGVSVTQNGWAQLAGSGKLVPVVWNNGKVYFFQGSEYARYDVAQDKADSDDGSGHLYPRPIQRSWSGLFQENIDAAVFWPAPPPGGAENKKVAYFFKGNQFMRYDVEADQADEADGAGRAYPQPISLKWPGIWADRVDAVVVWPVPRDGRTVAYFFRDNQYIRFDVKRHRADLGYPKPIADHWPNFKFLDGIDGAVAWPTKIEGKSVVYFFKDNQYMRYDADGFRGDDQSESGIAYPASVAENWPNLLAADELAAYAKECDAAIGVTVSDFDVDSRLGTTVPTTNLTPPNATYPNGICDRPNVLSGVCDPGSRFRVLVNTDSAYVVAHARKKGLGQGDYGDIAVIQHNKTNGATCFYQGALAEFNLSHSGNVKAPSKGVGIPAFWMTPKQIVNSDVPCVSCHDNGPIIRSPYLTQITGPNELPGAGADTFNSDGQPYSFIGADFAPWKAYKVEVGNECTSCHRMGVNNLANTGIVIGKGTAFDFGIKATALSQEGKNPHSADSPIWMKREQVTFEQATFDAAQAIQRCADQFRPGVPLPNSAPCKITQFTTP
;
A
#
# COMPACT_ATOMS: atom_id res chain seq x y z
N MET A 1 68.56 -10.25 37.79
CA MET A 1 69.09 -11.38 37.01
C MET A 1 68.03 -11.81 36.00
N ARG A 2 68.49 -12.36 34.88
CA ARG A 2 67.80 -12.64 33.60
C ARG A 2 66.83 -13.84 33.62
N ARG A 3 65.93 -13.84 32.60
CA ARG A 3 65.32 -14.99 31.86
C ARG A 3 64.18 -15.76 32.58
N SER A 4 63.15 -16.32 31.92
CA SER A 4 62.89 -16.59 30.49
C SER A 4 61.38 -16.69 30.16
N LEU A 5 61.09 -16.55 28.85
CA LEU A 5 59.87 -16.90 28.12
C LEU A 5 59.51 -18.40 28.23
N SER A 6 58.21 -18.71 28.05
CA SER A 6 57.79 -19.98 27.44
C SER A 6 56.72 -19.70 26.38
N VAL A 7 56.91 -20.34 25.23
CA VAL A 7 56.12 -20.27 23.99
C VAL A 7 55.43 -21.63 23.86
N TRP A 8 54.15 -21.66 23.48
CA TRP A 8 53.53 -22.85 22.91
C TRP A 8 52.97 -22.54 21.53
N ARG A 9 53.42 -23.35 20.56
CA ARG A 9 53.06 -23.36 19.15
C ARG A 9 51.67 -23.97 18.98
N ALA A 10 50.87 -23.39 18.08
CA ALA A 10 49.75 -24.09 17.45
C ALA A 10 49.95 -24.08 15.93
N THR A 11 49.98 -25.30 15.38
CA THR A 11 50.22 -25.65 13.99
C THR A 11 49.03 -25.24 13.12
N LEU A 12 49.27 -24.41 12.10
CA LEU A 12 48.32 -24.12 11.03
C LEU A 12 48.34 -25.27 10.00
N CYS A 13 47.25 -26.04 9.92
CA CYS A 13 46.90 -26.80 8.72
C CYS A 13 45.86 -26.00 7.94
N GLY A 14 46.20 -25.69 6.70
CA GLY A 14 45.36 -24.93 5.79
C GLY A 14 44.14 -25.71 5.31
N ALA A 15 43.01 -25.00 5.22
CA ALA A 15 41.94 -25.31 4.28
C ALA A 15 41.79 -24.07 3.39
N PHE A 16 42.21 -24.18 2.14
CA PHE A 16 41.88 -23.21 1.09
C PHE A 16 40.38 -23.31 0.81
N ILE A 17 39.60 -22.36 1.32
CA ILE A 17 38.28 -22.06 0.76
C ILE A 17 38.53 -20.96 -0.27
N ILE A 18 38.47 -21.32 -1.55
CA ILE A 18 38.33 -20.36 -2.64
C ILE A 18 36.90 -19.82 -2.51
N VAL A 19 36.73 -18.75 -1.74
CA VAL A 19 35.55 -17.90 -1.87
C VAL A 19 35.78 -17.15 -3.18
N ALA A 20 35.15 -17.62 -4.26
CA ALA A 20 34.91 -16.80 -5.42
C ALA A 20 33.99 -15.66 -4.95
N GLY A 21 34.60 -14.61 -4.42
CA GLY A 21 33.92 -13.36 -4.15
C GLY A 21 33.52 -12.78 -5.48
N VAL A 22 32.32 -13.09 -5.93
CA VAL A 22 31.59 -12.18 -6.80
C VAL A 22 31.30 -10.98 -5.90
N SER A 23 32.24 -10.03 -5.87
CA SER A 23 31.92 -8.68 -5.44
C SER A 23 30.93 -8.16 -6.49
N VAL A 24 29.65 -8.40 -6.28
CA VAL A 24 28.65 -7.50 -6.83
C VAL A 24 28.92 -6.19 -6.12
N THR A 25 29.71 -5.31 -6.74
CA THR A 25 29.60 -3.89 -6.48
C THR A 25 28.17 -3.55 -6.88
N GLN A 26 27.22 -3.67 -5.95
CA GLN A 26 26.01 -2.88 -6.06
C GLN A 26 26.50 -1.45 -6.01
N ASN A 27 26.79 -0.87 -7.16
CA ASN A 27 26.74 0.58 -7.34
C ASN A 27 25.26 0.94 -7.19
N GLY A 28 24.75 0.84 -5.96
CA GLY A 28 23.40 1.18 -5.58
C GLY A 28 23.33 2.68 -5.48
N TRP A 29 23.24 3.35 -6.62
CA TRP A 29 22.84 4.75 -6.64
C TRP A 29 21.43 4.81 -6.07
N ALA A 30 21.21 5.71 -5.11
CA ALA A 30 19.91 5.84 -4.49
C ALA A 30 18.91 6.44 -5.50
N GLN A 31 17.69 5.94 -5.49
CA GLN A 31 16.56 6.43 -6.28
C GLN A 31 15.62 7.18 -5.34
N LEU A 32 14.72 8.00 -5.87
CA LEU A 32 13.65 8.57 -5.04
C LEU A 32 12.76 7.44 -4.47
N ALA A 33 12.16 7.63 -3.30
CA ALA A 33 11.39 6.59 -2.62
C ALA A 33 10.02 6.32 -3.28
N GLY A 34 9.62 5.04 -3.39
CA GLY A 34 8.59 4.51 -4.29
C GLY A 34 7.12 4.97 -4.19
N SER A 35 6.74 5.91 -3.33
CA SER A 35 5.32 6.23 -3.07
C SER A 35 5.00 7.71 -2.86
N GLY A 36 5.97 8.62 -2.97
CA GLY A 36 5.73 10.04 -2.73
C GLY A 36 5.39 10.86 -3.95
N LYS A 37 4.80 12.03 -3.68
CA LYS A 37 4.44 13.03 -4.68
C LYS A 37 5.67 13.40 -5.53
N LEU A 38 5.60 13.12 -6.83
CA LEU A 38 6.62 13.53 -7.79
C LEU A 38 6.23 14.87 -8.43
N VAL A 39 7.04 15.89 -8.20
CA VAL A 39 6.86 17.22 -8.80
C VAL A 39 7.91 17.45 -9.88
N PRO A 40 7.56 17.29 -11.17
CA PRO A 40 8.49 17.48 -12.26
C PRO A 40 8.59 18.95 -12.69
N VAL A 41 9.77 19.37 -13.15
CA VAL A 41 9.95 20.61 -13.91
C VAL A 41 10.97 20.38 -15.04
N VAL A 42 10.57 20.67 -16.27
CA VAL A 42 11.50 20.70 -17.42
C VAL A 42 12.39 21.91 -17.28
N TRP A 43 13.68 21.71 -17.51
CA TRP A 43 14.68 22.75 -17.46
C TRP A 43 15.26 23.05 -18.84
N ASN A 44 15.92 24.19 -18.97
CA ASN A 44 16.48 24.67 -20.24
C ASN A 44 17.81 24.01 -20.64
N ASN A 45 18.18 22.89 -20.01
CA ASN A 45 19.43 22.15 -20.22
C ASN A 45 19.20 20.71 -20.72
N GLY A 46 18.01 20.39 -21.22
CA GLY A 46 17.66 19.04 -21.67
C GLY A 46 17.40 18.05 -20.53
N LYS A 47 17.21 18.55 -19.30
CA LYS A 47 16.89 17.74 -18.13
C LYS A 47 15.48 18.02 -17.61
N VAL A 48 14.94 17.06 -16.87
CA VAL A 48 13.76 17.22 -16.03
C VAL A 48 14.18 16.99 -14.58
N TYR A 49 13.80 17.89 -13.68
CA TYR A 49 14.07 17.73 -12.25
C TYR A 49 12.79 17.26 -11.57
N PHE A 50 12.89 16.18 -10.80
CA PHE A 50 11.79 15.60 -10.05
C PHE A 50 12.03 15.83 -8.56
N PHE A 51 11.17 16.60 -7.92
CA PHE A 51 11.23 16.88 -6.49
C PHE A 51 10.29 15.95 -5.73
N GLN A 52 10.75 15.45 -4.58
CA GLN A 52 9.95 14.63 -3.68
C GLN A 52 10.46 14.81 -2.24
N GLY A 53 9.57 15.18 -1.32
CA GLY A 53 9.96 15.47 0.07
C GLY A 53 11.02 16.57 0.13
N SER A 54 12.16 16.28 0.76
CA SER A 54 13.31 17.19 0.89
C SER A 54 14.40 16.97 -0.16
N GLU A 55 14.16 16.09 -1.14
CA GLU A 55 15.16 15.68 -2.13
C GLU A 55 14.67 15.87 -3.57
N TYR A 56 15.60 15.76 -4.52
CA TYR A 56 15.29 15.75 -5.94
C TYR A 56 16.21 14.81 -6.72
N ALA A 57 15.71 14.31 -7.86
CA ALA A 57 16.48 13.60 -8.88
C ALA A 57 16.48 14.38 -10.19
N ARG A 58 17.50 14.18 -11.02
CA ARG A 58 17.63 14.80 -12.34
C ARG A 58 17.52 13.73 -13.42
N TYR A 59 16.63 13.93 -14.38
CA TYR A 59 16.37 13.02 -15.48
C TYR A 59 16.92 13.57 -16.78
N ASP A 60 17.70 12.77 -17.50
CA ASP A 60 18.23 13.09 -18.81
C ASP A 60 17.23 12.67 -19.89
N VAL A 61 16.68 13.65 -20.60
CA VAL A 61 15.69 13.42 -21.66
C VAL A 61 16.29 12.68 -22.85
N ALA A 62 17.55 12.93 -23.19
CA ALA A 62 18.19 12.33 -24.34
C ALA A 62 18.62 10.88 -24.06
N GLN A 63 19.01 10.59 -22.82
CA GLN A 63 19.38 9.23 -22.39
C GLN A 63 18.21 8.41 -21.86
N ASP A 64 17.04 9.03 -21.67
CA ASP A 64 15.82 8.41 -21.14
C ASP A 64 16.05 7.67 -19.80
N LYS A 65 16.77 8.33 -18.88
CA LYS A 65 17.04 7.82 -17.53
C LYS A 65 17.39 8.93 -16.54
N ALA A 66 17.20 8.65 -15.25
CA ALA A 66 17.75 9.50 -14.20
C ALA A 66 19.29 9.41 -14.15
N ASP A 67 19.90 10.57 -13.96
CA ASP A 67 21.32 10.72 -13.73
C ASP A 67 21.70 10.11 -12.38
N SER A 68 22.87 9.48 -12.34
CA SER A 68 23.42 8.87 -11.12
C SER A 68 24.09 9.90 -10.21
N ASP A 69 24.71 10.93 -10.80
CA ASP A 69 25.33 12.06 -10.11
C ASP A 69 25.16 13.36 -10.91
N ASP A 70 25.51 14.48 -10.29
CA ASP A 70 25.37 15.81 -10.89
C ASP A 70 26.39 16.14 -11.99
N GLY A 71 27.35 15.26 -12.28
CA GLY A 71 28.50 15.47 -13.17
C GLY A 71 29.80 15.79 -12.44
N SER A 72 29.75 15.99 -11.11
CA SER A 72 30.90 16.25 -10.24
C SER A 72 31.13 15.16 -9.19
N GLY A 73 30.40 14.05 -9.29
CA GLY A 73 30.47 12.91 -8.36
C GLY A 73 29.53 13.02 -7.14
N HIS A 74 28.68 14.06 -7.08
CA HIS A 74 27.64 14.13 -6.04
C HIS A 74 26.41 13.32 -6.48
N LEU A 75 26.11 12.26 -5.74
CA LEU A 75 25.08 11.28 -6.06
C LEU A 75 23.66 11.86 -5.95
N TYR A 76 22.76 11.35 -6.78
CA TYR A 76 21.31 11.51 -6.60
C TYR A 76 20.72 10.39 -5.71
N PRO A 77 19.54 10.61 -5.08
CA PRO A 77 18.85 11.88 -5.00
C PRO A 77 19.63 12.88 -4.14
N ARG A 78 19.47 14.17 -4.42
CA ARG A 78 20.18 15.24 -3.71
C ARG A 78 19.22 16.01 -2.82
N PRO A 79 19.67 16.50 -1.66
CA PRO A 79 18.86 17.39 -0.85
C PRO A 79 18.56 18.66 -1.66
N ILE A 80 17.33 19.15 -1.56
CA ILE A 80 16.95 20.44 -2.16
C ILE A 80 17.73 21.56 -1.46
N GLN A 81 17.90 21.42 -0.14
CA GLN A 81 18.71 22.32 0.66
C GLN A 81 20.13 22.40 0.09
N ARG A 82 20.59 23.62 -0.19
CA ARG A 82 21.91 23.97 -0.78
C ARG A 82 22.07 23.69 -2.29
N SER A 83 21.30 22.77 -2.87
CA SER A 83 21.31 22.56 -4.32
C SER A 83 20.43 23.55 -5.07
N TRP A 84 19.38 24.05 -4.42
CA TRP A 84 18.47 25.07 -4.96
C TRP A 84 18.51 26.30 -4.04
N SER A 85 19.49 27.16 -4.24
CA SER A 85 19.80 28.27 -3.34
C SER A 85 18.58 29.20 -3.15
N GLY A 86 18.18 29.42 -1.90
CA GLY A 86 17.04 30.27 -1.53
C GLY A 86 15.64 29.66 -1.77
N LEU A 87 15.54 28.46 -2.34
CA LEU A 87 14.27 27.80 -2.59
C LEU A 87 13.67 27.16 -1.32
N PHE A 88 12.40 26.79 -1.36
CA PHE A 88 11.78 25.87 -0.39
C PHE A 88 12.65 24.62 -0.21
N GLN A 89 12.89 24.23 1.05
CA GLN A 89 13.83 23.14 1.36
C GLN A 89 13.20 21.74 1.29
N GLU A 90 11.87 21.66 1.18
CA GLU A 90 11.10 20.42 1.12
C GLU A 90 9.65 20.69 0.74
N ASN A 91 8.92 19.63 0.36
CA ASN A 91 7.47 19.60 0.17
C ASN A 91 6.99 20.70 -0.79
N ILE A 92 7.65 20.78 -1.95
CA ILE A 92 7.19 21.60 -3.08
C ILE A 92 5.91 20.96 -3.61
N ASP A 93 4.88 21.76 -3.84
CA ASP A 93 3.60 21.25 -4.34
C ASP A 93 3.55 21.24 -5.87
N ALA A 94 4.09 22.26 -6.53
CA ALA A 94 4.12 22.31 -7.98
C ALA A 94 5.29 23.16 -8.46
N ALA A 95 5.80 22.87 -9.66
CA ALA A 95 6.87 23.63 -10.28
C ALA A 95 6.60 23.80 -11.79
N VAL A 96 6.96 24.96 -12.34
CA VAL A 96 6.80 25.21 -13.77
C VAL A 96 7.87 26.18 -14.30
N PHE A 97 8.50 25.80 -15.41
CA PHE A 97 9.31 26.73 -16.19
C PHE A 97 8.39 27.65 -16.98
N TRP A 98 8.52 28.96 -16.79
CA TRP A 98 7.55 29.91 -17.33
C TRP A 98 8.06 30.57 -18.62
N PRO A 99 7.34 30.47 -19.76
CA PRO A 99 7.88 30.81 -21.09
C PRO A 99 7.79 32.30 -21.44
N ALA A 100 7.15 33.13 -20.60
CA ALA A 100 6.96 34.55 -20.85
C ALA A 100 7.40 35.37 -19.64
N PRO A 101 8.06 36.53 -19.80
CA PRO A 101 8.36 37.40 -18.68
C PRO A 101 7.06 37.82 -17.96
N PRO A 102 7.08 38.02 -16.63
CA PRO A 102 5.90 38.47 -15.90
C PRO A 102 5.40 39.83 -16.45
N PRO A 103 4.09 40.07 -16.55
CA PRO A 103 3.58 41.36 -16.99
C PRO A 103 3.99 42.48 -16.02
N GLY A 104 4.46 43.61 -16.55
CA GLY A 104 4.74 44.82 -15.77
C GLY A 104 6.15 44.94 -15.17
N GLY A 105 7.08 44.03 -15.49
CA GLY A 105 8.49 44.15 -15.13
C GLY A 105 9.38 44.37 -16.34
N ALA A 106 10.40 45.24 -16.22
CA ALA A 106 11.45 45.44 -17.22
C ALA A 106 12.43 44.25 -17.35
N GLU A 107 12.11 43.09 -16.77
CA GLU A 107 13.03 41.97 -16.61
C GLU A 107 12.84 40.93 -17.73
N ASN A 108 13.87 40.80 -18.58
CA ASN A 108 14.00 39.73 -19.59
C ASN A 108 14.59 38.43 -18.98
N LYS A 109 14.25 38.11 -17.72
CA LYS A 109 14.78 36.93 -17.03
C LYS A 109 13.97 35.68 -17.36
N LYS A 110 14.65 34.55 -17.59
CA LYS A 110 14.03 33.22 -17.61
C LYS A 110 13.80 32.77 -16.19
N VAL A 111 12.56 32.39 -15.87
CA VAL A 111 12.19 32.07 -14.49
C VAL A 111 11.40 30.77 -14.41
N ALA A 112 11.60 30.05 -13.32
CA ALA A 112 10.70 29.00 -12.86
C ALA A 112 9.92 29.46 -11.63
N TYR A 113 8.70 28.98 -11.48
CA TYR A 113 7.89 29.19 -10.29
C TYR A 113 7.71 27.90 -9.53
N PHE A 114 7.85 27.98 -8.22
CA PHE A 114 7.67 26.87 -7.29
C PHE A 114 6.58 27.24 -6.30
N PHE A 115 5.61 26.35 -6.10
CA PHE A 115 4.44 26.56 -5.25
C PHE A 115 4.55 25.68 -4.01
N LYS A 116 4.14 26.21 -2.85
CA LYS A 116 4.03 25.47 -1.58
C LYS A 116 2.94 26.10 -0.72
N GLY A 117 1.90 25.34 -0.39
CA GLY A 117 0.70 25.84 0.26
C GLY A 117 0.15 27.05 -0.49
N ASN A 118 -0.17 28.12 0.25
CA ASN A 118 -0.73 29.35 -0.31
C ASN A 118 0.33 30.32 -0.88
N GLN A 119 1.59 29.89 -1.00
CA GLN A 119 2.71 30.73 -1.41
C GLN A 119 3.44 30.19 -2.64
N PHE A 120 4.23 31.06 -3.26
CA PHE A 120 5.14 30.71 -4.34
C PHE A 120 6.48 31.44 -4.21
N MET A 121 7.51 30.86 -4.83
CA MET A 121 8.84 31.45 -5.03
C MET A 121 9.14 31.55 -6.52
N ARG A 122 9.98 32.52 -6.89
CA ARG A 122 10.52 32.69 -8.25
C ARG A 122 11.98 32.30 -8.25
N TYR A 123 12.38 31.44 -9.18
CA TYR A 123 13.76 31.00 -9.37
C TYR A 123 14.32 31.61 -10.64
N ASP A 124 15.41 32.36 -10.51
CA ASP A 124 16.17 32.89 -11.63
C ASP A 124 17.03 31.76 -12.21
N VAL A 125 16.68 31.34 -13.43
CA VAL A 125 17.32 30.19 -14.09
C VAL A 125 18.76 30.51 -14.48
N GLU A 126 19.07 31.76 -14.80
CA GLU A 126 20.40 32.16 -15.25
C GLU A 126 21.33 32.44 -14.07
N ALA A 127 20.80 32.99 -12.97
CA ALA A 127 21.55 33.20 -11.74
C ALA A 127 21.66 31.93 -10.88
N ASP A 128 20.89 30.88 -11.19
CA ASP A 128 20.79 29.63 -10.43
C ASP A 128 20.48 29.85 -8.93
N GLN A 129 19.52 30.74 -8.66
CA GLN A 129 19.09 31.08 -7.30
C GLN A 129 17.63 31.57 -7.28
N ALA A 130 16.92 31.29 -6.19
CA ALA A 130 15.64 31.91 -5.90
C ALA A 130 15.80 33.41 -5.61
N ASP A 131 14.93 34.23 -6.19
CA ASP A 131 14.93 35.66 -5.90
C ASP A 131 14.52 35.92 -4.44
N GLU A 132 15.23 36.82 -3.77
CA GLU A 132 14.87 37.24 -2.41
C GLU A 132 13.62 38.14 -2.40
N ALA A 133 13.44 38.95 -3.45
CA ALA A 133 12.32 39.86 -3.61
C ALA A 133 11.94 40.06 -5.08
N ASP A 134 10.73 40.56 -5.34
CA ASP A 134 10.34 40.98 -6.68
C ASP A 134 10.86 42.38 -7.05
N GLY A 135 10.59 42.81 -8.29
CA GLY A 135 11.00 44.14 -8.78
C GLY A 135 10.36 45.33 -8.04
N ALA A 136 9.41 45.10 -7.14
CA ALA A 136 8.83 46.11 -6.25
C ALA A 136 9.38 46.03 -4.81
N GLY A 137 10.38 45.18 -4.56
CA GLY A 137 11.02 44.99 -3.25
C GLY A 137 10.21 44.12 -2.29
N ARG A 138 9.18 43.39 -2.76
CA ARG A 138 8.39 42.49 -1.91
C ARG A 138 9.08 41.15 -1.79
N ALA A 139 9.40 40.75 -0.56
CA ALA A 139 10.13 39.50 -0.29
C ALA A 139 9.36 38.24 -0.73
N TYR A 140 10.10 37.22 -1.15
CA TYR A 140 9.60 35.85 -1.30
C TYR A 140 9.76 35.05 0.00
N PRO A 141 8.93 34.02 0.26
CA PRO A 141 7.83 33.55 -0.58
C PRO A 141 6.63 34.51 -0.56
N GLN A 142 5.95 34.66 -1.71
CA GLN A 142 4.80 35.55 -1.89
C GLN A 142 3.49 34.76 -1.94
N PRO A 143 2.34 35.31 -1.49
CA PRO A 143 1.06 34.62 -1.58
C PRO A 143 0.61 34.48 -3.04
N ILE A 144 0.02 33.35 -3.41
CA ILE A 144 -0.43 33.05 -4.78
C ILE A 144 -1.37 34.15 -5.30
N SER A 145 -2.28 34.64 -4.44
CA SER A 145 -3.26 35.68 -4.76
C SER A 145 -2.66 37.01 -5.23
N LEU A 146 -1.37 37.26 -4.96
CA LEU A 146 -0.69 38.49 -5.36
C LEU A 146 -0.35 38.51 -6.85
N LYS A 147 0.00 37.35 -7.43
CA LYS A 147 0.56 37.26 -8.79
C LYS A 147 -0.27 36.43 -9.74
N TRP A 148 -1.15 35.56 -9.25
CA TRP A 148 -1.86 34.61 -10.11
C TRP A 148 -3.36 34.88 -10.12
N PRO A 149 -3.83 35.93 -10.85
CA PRO A 149 -5.21 36.34 -10.81
C PRO A 149 -6.13 35.26 -11.42
N GLY A 150 -7.13 34.86 -10.63
CA GLY A 150 -8.15 33.90 -11.04
C GLY A 150 -7.76 32.43 -10.87
N ILE A 151 -6.59 32.12 -10.29
CA ILE A 151 -6.33 30.76 -9.75
C ILE A 151 -6.65 30.69 -8.26
N TRP A 152 -6.68 29.48 -7.70
CA TRP A 152 -6.90 29.30 -6.27
C TRP A 152 -5.80 29.94 -5.42
N ALA A 153 -6.19 30.56 -4.31
CA ALA A 153 -5.24 31.25 -3.43
C ALA A 153 -4.62 30.33 -2.36
N ASP A 154 -5.20 29.16 -2.11
CA ASP A 154 -4.82 28.26 -1.02
C ASP A 154 -3.71 27.27 -1.39
N ARG A 155 -3.72 26.70 -2.62
CA ARG A 155 -2.65 25.84 -3.14
C ARG A 155 -2.80 25.51 -4.64
N VAL A 156 -1.77 24.89 -5.20
CA VAL A 156 -1.72 24.30 -6.53
C VAL A 156 -1.08 22.91 -6.41
N ASP A 157 -1.74 21.86 -6.88
CA ASP A 157 -1.23 20.48 -6.78
C ASP A 157 -0.29 20.13 -7.92
N ALA A 158 -0.54 20.67 -9.12
CA ALA A 158 0.35 20.56 -10.28
C ALA A 158 0.11 21.72 -11.26
N VAL A 159 1.12 22.05 -12.07
CA VAL A 159 0.99 23.04 -13.16
C VAL A 159 1.80 22.59 -14.38
N VAL A 160 1.24 22.79 -15.57
CA VAL A 160 1.95 22.53 -16.83
C VAL A 160 1.62 23.61 -17.85
N VAL A 161 2.65 24.14 -18.51
CA VAL A 161 2.48 24.96 -19.71
C VAL A 161 2.22 24.01 -20.88
N TRP A 162 1.08 24.16 -21.54
CA TRP A 162 0.69 23.25 -22.62
C TRP A 162 1.67 23.37 -23.80
N PRO A 163 2.20 22.25 -24.34
CA PRO A 163 3.27 22.29 -25.35
C PRO A 163 2.80 22.77 -26.72
N VAL A 164 1.49 22.83 -26.94
CA VAL A 164 0.88 23.28 -28.21
C VAL A 164 -0.11 24.41 -27.97
N PRO A 165 -0.33 25.32 -28.94
CA PRO A 165 -1.32 26.38 -28.77
C PRO A 165 -2.73 25.85 -28.55
N ARG A 166 -3.48 26.46 -27.63
CA ARG A 166 -4.92 26.24 -27.43
C ARG A 166 -5.67 27.50 -27.79
N ASP A 167 -6.63 27.40 -28.69
CA ASP A 167 -7.41 28.54 -29.18
C ASP A 167 -6.49 29.68 -29.68
N GLY A 168 -5.38 29.31 -30.35
CA GLY A 168 -4.37 30.24 -30.87
C GLY A 168 -3.45 30.89 -29.82
N ARG A 169 -3.43 30.39 -28.57
CA ARG A 169 -2.70 30.98 -27.44
C ARG A 169 -1.85 29.96 -26.70
N THR A 170 -0.76 30.41 -26.09
CA THR A 170 -0.06 29.63 -25.06
C THR A 170 -0.89 29.65 -23.79
N VAL A 171 -1.22 28.47 -23.28
CA VAL A 171 -1.99 28.32 -22.04
C VAL A 171 -1.23 27.44 -21.05
N ALA A 172 -1.43 27.69 -19.77
CA ALA A 172 -1.05 26.78 -18.71
C ALA A 172 -2.31 26.16 -18.08
N TYR A 173 -2.18 24.94 -17.58
CA TYR A 173 -3.21 24.29 -16.78
C TYR A 173 -2.70 24.14 -15.35
N PHE A 174 -3.48 24.67 -14.40
CA PHE A 174 -3.28 24.49 -12.96
C PHE A 174 -4.26 23.45 -12.47
N PHE A 175 -3.81 22.52 -11.64
CA PHE A 175 -4.62 21.45 -11.08
C PHE A 175 -4.68 21.57 -9.56
N ARG A 176 -5.85 21.26 -8.99
CA ARG A 176 -6.06 21.16 -7.55
C ARG A 176 -7.24 20.22 -7.30
N ASP A 177 -7.03 19.18 -6.50
CA ASP A 177 -8.01 18.11 -6.28
C ASP A 177 -8.51 17.55 -7.64
N ASN A 178 -9.80 17.28 -7.73
CA ASN A 178 -10.47 16.84 -8.95
C ASN A 178 -10.80 17.99 -9.93
N GLN A 179 -10.15 19.15 -9.82
CA GLN A 179 -10.44 20.34 -10.62
C GLN A 179 -9.19 20.88 -11.34
N TYR A 180 -9.42 21.66 -12.39
CA TYR A 180 -8.37 22.36 -13.13
C TYR A 180 -8.78 23.78 -13.53
N ILE A 181 -7.80 24.64 -13.79
CA ILE A 181 -7.94 26.00 -14.31
C ILE A 181 -7.07 26.16 -15.56
N ARG A 182 -7.64 26.70 -16.63
CA ARG A 182 -6.88 27.12 -17.81
C ARG A 182 -6.49 28.59 -17.69
N PHE A 183 -5.21 28.87 -17.85
CA PHE A 183 -4.61 30.19 -17.64
C PHE A 183 -3.96 30.68 -18.93
N ASP A 184 -4.32 31.89 -19.36
CA ASP A 184 -3.70 32.55 -20.51
C ASP A 184 -2.34 33.10 -20.10
N VAL A 185 -1.26 32.53 -20.63
CA VAL A 185 0.11 32.89 -20.24
C VAL A 185 0.43 34.34 -20.62
N LYS A 186 0.01 34.78 -21.82
CA LYS A 186 0.32 36.12 -22.34
C LYS A 186 -0.52 37.20 -21.66
N ARG A 187 -1.81 36.95 -21.45
CA ARG A 187 -2.70 37.89 -20.76
C ARG A 187 -2.60 37.82 -19.25
N HIS A 188 -1.93 36.81 -18.73
CA HIS A 188 -1.67 36.57 -17.32
C HIS A 188 -2.93 36.58 -16.47
N ARG A 189 -3.90 35.75 -16.85
CA ARG A 189 -5.17 35.58 -16.13
C ARG A 189 -5.79 34.22 -16.41
N ALA A 190 -6.55 33.70 -15.46
CA ALA A 190 -7.43 32.57 -15.71
C ALA A 190 -8.47 32.90 -16.78
N ASP A 191 -8.81 31.93 -17.61
CA ASP A 191 -9.96 32.03 -18.51
C ASP A 191 -11.27 32.06 -17.70
N LEU A 192 -12.31 32.69 -18.24
CA LEU A 192 -13.64 32.72 -17.60
C LEU A 192 -14.28 31.33 -17.56
N GLY A 193 -15.04 31.04 -16.50
CA GLY A 193 -15.76 29.77 -16.32
C GLY A 193 -14.92 28.63 -15.73
N TYR A 194 -13.79 28.96 -15.12
CA TYR A 194 -12.95 28.06 -14.31
C TYR A 194 -13.11 28.37 -12.81
N PRO A 195 -12.84 27.40 -11.90
CA PRO A 195 -12.35 26.05 -12.16
C PRO A 195 -13.40 25.11 -12.77
N LYS A 196 -12.93 24.05 -13.44
CA LYS A 196 -13.76 22.98 -14.01
C LYS A 196 -13.34 21.63 -13.44
N PRO A 197 -14.25 20.63 -13.34
CA PRO A 197 -13.86 19.28 -12.96
C PRO A 197 -12.94 18.65 -14.01
N ILE A 198 -12.01 17.81 -13.60
CA ILE A 198 -11.18 16.99 -14.50
C ILE A 198 -12.07 16.00 -15.26
N ALA A 199 -12.98 15.35 -14.53
CA ALA A 199 -13.99 14.48 -15.10
C ALA A 199 -14.77 15.20 -16.22
N ASP A 200 -15.02 14.45 -17.30
CA ASP A 200 -15.71 14.88 -18.53
C ASP A 200 -15.02 15.95 -19.38
N HIS A 201 -13.96 16.60 -18.87
CA HIS A 201 -13.25 17.66 -19.58
C HIS A 201 -11.88 17.25 -20.13
N TRP A 202 -11.32 16.14 -19.62
CA TRP A 202 -10.07 15.55 -20.07
C TRP A 202 -10.36 14.15 -20.63
N PRO A 203 -10.56 14.01 -21.97
CA PRO A 203 -10.87 12.73 -22.58
C PRO A 203 -9.83 11.66 -22.24
N ASN A 204 -10.30 10.51 -21.74
CA ASN A 204 -9.47 9.37 -21.34
C ASN A 204 -8.44 9.66 -20.23
N PHE A 205 -8.70 10.65 -19.37
CA PHE A 205 -7.86 10.92 -18.21
C PHE A 205 -8.09 9.86 -17.11
N LYS A 206 -7.02 9.25 -16.60
CA LYS A 206 -7.10 8.14 -15.64
C LYS A 206 -7.16 8.61 -14.18
N PHE A 207 -6.60 9.78 -13.88
CA PHE A 207 -6.49 10.33 -12.52
C PHE A 207 -7.58 11.37 -12.24
N LEU A 208 -8.83 10.91 -12.07
CA LEU A 208 -9.99 11.80 -11.96
C LEU A 208 -10.10 12.52 -10.60
N ASP A 209 -9.44 12.01 -9.57
CA ASP A 209 -9.39 12.58 -8.21
C ASP A 209 -8.27 13.61 -8.02
N GLY A 210 -7.41 13.81 -9.02
CA GLY A 210 -6.33 14.79 -9.02
C GLY A 210 -5.00 14.21 -9.45
N ILE A 211 -3.97 15.04 -9.50
CA ILE A 211 -2.61 14.67 -9.91
C ILE A 211 -1.57 15.30 -8.99
N ASP A 212 -0.40 14.66 -8.93
CA ASP A 212 0.73 15.06 -8.11
C ASP A 212 1.74 15.92 -8.88
N GLY A 213 1.82 15.71 -10.20
CA GLY A 213 2.75 16.40 -11.05
C GLY A 213 2.36 16.30 -12.52
N ALA A 214 2.80 17.28 -13.33
CA ALA A 214 2.58 17.28 -14.76
C ALA A 214 3.77 17.91 -15.47
N VAL A 215 4.20 17.30 -16.58
CA VAL A 215 5.33 17.80 -17.36
C VAL A 215 5.08 17.66 -18.85
N ALA A 216 5.22 18.77 -19.57
CA ALA A 216 5.23 18.76 -21.03
C ALA A 216 6.58 18.23 -21.51
N TRP A 217 6.59 17.08 -22.17
CA TRP A 217 7.84 16.48 -22.63
C TRP A 217 8.46 17.35 -23.74
N PRO A 218 9.76 17.67 -23.66
CA PRO A 218 10.38 18.66 -24.54
C PRO A 218 10.61 18.14 -25.97
N THR A 219 10.52 16.83 -26.18
CA THR A 219 10.62 16.19 -27.50
C THR A 219 9.31 15.49 -27.86
N LYS A 220 9.08 15.30 -29.16
CA LYS A 220 7.94 14.49 -29.62
C LYS A 220 8.19 13.02 -29.35
N ILE A 221 7.15 12.33 -28.90
CA ILE A 221 7.14 10.88 -28.70
C ILE A 221 6.10 10.31 -29.65
N GLU A 222 6.47 9.31 -30.45
CA GLU A 222 5.56 8.69 -31.44
C GLU A 222 4.91 9.74 -32.37
N GLY A 223 5.68 10.77 -32.75
CA GLY A 223 5.23 11.88 -33.61
C GLY A 223 4.36 12.95 -32.93
N LYS A 224 4.01 12.79 -31.65
CA LYS A 224 3.09 13.65 -30.90
C LYS A 224 3.79 14.50 -29.85
N SER A 225 3.27 15.68 -29.59
CA SER A 225 3.57 16.45 -28.38
C SER A 225 2.89 15.77 -27.18
N VAL A 226 3.67 15.45 -26.15
CA VAL A 226 3.21 14.64 -25.02
C VAL A 226 3.28 15.42 -23.72
N VAL A 227 2.28 15.23 -22.86
CA VAL A 227 2.33 15.60 -21.45
C VAL A 227 2.26 14.32 -20.62
N TYR A 228 3.19 14.17 -19.66
CA TYR A 228 3.12 13.13 -18.65
C TYR A 228 2.47 13.69 -17.39
N PHE A 229 1.52 12.93 -16.86
CA PHE A 229 0.84 13.21 -15.59
C PHE A 229 1.22 12.13 -14.59
N PHE A 230 1.53 12.52 -13.36
CA PHE A 230 1.97 11.63 -12.29
C PHE A 230 0.94 11.62 -11.15
N LYS A 231 0.71 10.44 -10.59
CA LYS A 231 -0.09 10.25 -9.39
C LYS A 231 0.42 9.04 -8.61
N ASP A 232 0.74 9.24 -7.35
CA ASP A 232 1.36 8.23 -6.49
C ASP A 232 2.62 7.64 -7.20
N ASN A 233 2.73 6.31 -7.27
CA ASN A 233 3.81 5.62 -8.00
C ASN A 233 3.53 5.41 -9.50
N GLN A 234 2.47 6.04 -10.03
CA GLN A 234 2.01 5.84 -11.40
C GLN A 234 2.12 7.10 -12.26
N TYR A 235 2.13 6.89 -13.57
CA TYR A 235 2.02 7.95 -14.56
C TYR A 235 1.11 7.57 -15.71
N MET A 236 0.61 8.57 -16.42
CA MET A 236 -0.08 8.40 -17.69
C MET A 236 0.45 9.36 -18.74
N ARG A 237 0.36 8.95 -20.00
CA ARG A 237 0.72 9.77 -21.15
C ARG A 237 -0.53 10.43 -21.74
N TYR A 238 -0.40 11.69 -22.15
CA TYR A 238 -1.47 12.45 -22.77
C TYR A 238 -1.00 13.06 -24.09
N ASP A 239 -1.71 12.74 -25.16
CA ASP A 239 -1.52 13.32 -26.48
C ASP A 239 -1.98 14.79 -26.43
N ALA A 240 -1.02 15.71 -26.42
CA ALA A 240 -1.29 17.13 -26.30
C ALA A 240 -1.88 17.74 -27.58
N ASP A 241 -1.52 17.16 -28.75
CA ASP A 241 -2.04 17.52 -30.06
C ASP A 241 -3.52 17.11 -30.17
N GLY A 242 -3.81 15.84 -29.89
CA GLY A 242 -5.14 15.24 -29.94
C GLY A 242 -6.04 15.58 -28.75
N PHE A 243 -5.46 16.12 -27.67
CA PHE A 243 -6.13 16.41 -26.40
C PHE A 243 -6.85 15.19 -25.80
N ARG A 244 -6.14 14.06 -25.70
CA ARG A 244 -6.69 12.81 -25.16
C ARG A 244 -5.60 11.99 -24.45
N GLY A 245 -5.95 11.32 -23.36
CA GLY A 245 -5.08 10.36 -22.69
C GLY A 245 -4.86 9.12 -23.55
N ASP A 246 -3.64 8.58 -23.55
CA ASP A 246 -3.35 7.32 -24.22
C ASP A 246 -3.79 6.13 -23.36
N ASP A 247 -4.31 5.08 -23.99
CA ASP A 247 -4.56 3.80 -23.31
C ASP A 247 -3.28 2.96 -23.22
N GLN A 248 -2.43 3.01 -24.24
CA GLN A 248 -1.15 2.32 -24.28
C GLN A 248 -0.14 3.04 -25.19
N SER A 249 1.17 2.80 -24.99
CA SER A 249 2.23 3.21 -25.91
C SER A 249 2.35 2.28 -27.14
N GLU A 250 3.11 2.69 -28.16
CA GLU A 250 3.48 1.80 -29.29
C GLU A 250 4.29 0.58 -28.82
N SER A 251 5.03 0.72 -27.72
CA SER A 251 5.78 -0.37 -27.08
C SER A 251 4.93 -1.28 -26.18
N GLY A 252 3.62 -1.03 -26.06
CA GLY A 252 2.68 -1.87 -25.32
C GLY A 252 2.56 -1.57 -23.82
N ILE A 253 3.09 -0.43 -23.35
CA ILE A 253 2.91 0.01 -21.96
C ILE A 253 1.47 0.51 -21.79
N ALA A 254 0.66 -0.18 -20.98
CA ALA A 254 -0.70 0.24 -20.67
C ALA A 254 -0.74 1.30 -19.56
N TYR A 255 -1.60 2.31 -19.71
CA TYR A 255 -1.72 3.41 -18.74
C TYR A 255 -2.96 3.30 -17.82
N PRO A 256 -2.86 3.67 -16.54
CA PRO A 256 -1.66 4.22 -15.88
C PRO A 256 -0.58 3.15 -15.65
N ALA A 257 0.68 3.54 -15.80
CA ALA A 257 1.84 2.66 -15.73
C ALA A 257 2.72 3.00 -14.51
N SER A 258 3.53 2.04 -14.04
CA SER A 258 4.45 2.26 -12.91
C SER A 258 5.60 3.19 -13.30
N VAL A 259 5.90 4.18 -12.44
CA VAL A 259 7.06 5.05 -12.61
C VAL A 259 8.35 4.26 -12.45
N ALA A 260 8.47 3.45 -11.38
CA ALA A 260 9.68 2.68 -11.12
C ALA A 260 10.05 1.69 -12.24
N GLU A 261 9.05 1.17 -12.97
CA GLU A 261 9.27 0.24 -14.07
C GLU A 261 9.64 0.92 -15.39
N ASN A 262 9.17 2.15 -15.61
CA ASN A 262 9.24 2.81 -16.93
C ASN A 262 10.05 4.11 -16.94
N TRP A 263 10.52 4.58 -15.78
CA TRP A 263 11.41 5.75 -15.65
C TRP A 263 12.73 5.29 -15.03
N PRO A 264 13.68 4.78 -15.85
CA PRO A 264 14.89 4.14 -15.36
C PRO A 264 15.65 5.04 -14.38
N ASN A 265 16.03 4.47 -13.24
CA ASN A 265 16.76 5.14 -12.15
C ASN A 265 16.03 6.29 -11.44
N LEU A 266 14.78 6.60 -11.77
CA LEU A 266 14.08 7.72 -11.15
C LEU A 266 13.54 7.37 -9.75
N LEU A 267 12.85 6.24 -9.65
CA LEU A 267 12.09 5.84 -8.47
C LEU A 267 12.42 4.40 -8.11
N ALA A 268 12.66 4.15 -6.81
CA ALA A 268 12.77 2.80 -6.28
C ALA A 268 11.44 2.06 -6.39
N ALA A 269 11.50 0.78 -6.72
CA ALA A 269 10.33 -0.08 -6.65
C ALA A 269 9.81 -0.09 -5.21
N ASP A 270 8.52 0.22 -5.04
CA ASP A 270 7.84 0.02 -3.76
C ASP A 270 7.61 -1.49 -3.57
N GLU A 271 8.15 -2.06 -2.49
CA GLU A 271 8.09 -3.50 -2.20
C GLU A 271 6.64 -4.00 -2.09
N LEU A 272 5.73 -3.19 -1.53
CA LEU A 272 4.32 -3.56 -1.42
C LEU A 272 3.62 -3.51 -2.78
N ALA A 273 3.92 -2.51 -3.61
CA ALA A 273 3.37 -2.43 -4.96
C ALA A 273 3.84 -3.60 -5.84
N ALA A 274 5.13 -3.97 -5.72
CA ALA A 274 5.69 -5.14 -6.40
C ALA A 274 5.02 -6.44 -5.93
N TYR A 275 4.84 -6.59 -4.62
CA TYR A 275 4.10 -7.72 -4.04
C TYR A 275 2.64 -7.77 -4.54
N ALA A 276 1.93 -6.65 -4.56
CA ALA A 276 0.57 -6.57 -5.08
C ALA A 276 0.48 -6.98 -6.57
N LYS A 277 1.47 -6.64 -7.39
CA LYS A 277 1.54 -7.09 -8.78
C LYS A 277 1.74 -8.60 -8.91
N GLU A 278 2.60 -9.19 -8.08
CA GLU A 278 2.78 -10.65 -8.02
C GLU A 278 1.46 -11.35 -7.64
N CYS A 279 0.77 -10.81 -6.64
CA CYS A 279 -0.55 -11.27 -6.21
C CYS A 279 -1.60 -11.21 -7.30
N ASP A 280 -1.71 -10.08 -8.00
CA ASP A 280 -2.66 -9.90 -9.09
C ASP A 280 -2.41 -10.90 -10.22
N ALA A 281 -1.13 -11.19 -10.54
CA ALA A 281 -0.76 -12.19 -11.53
C ALA A 281 -1.10 -13.62 -11.09
N ALA A 282 -0.85 -13.96 -9.81
CA ALA A 282 -1.14 -15.29 -9.27
C ALA A 282 -2.64 -15.56 -9.09
N ILE A 283 -3.41 -14.51 -8.79
CA ILE A 283 -4.81 -14.63 -8.36
C ILE A 283 -5.78 -14.30 -9.50
N GLY A 284 -5.41 -13.40 -10.42
CA GLY A 284 -6.19 -13.05 -11.61
C GLY A 284 -7.23 -11.96 -11.39
N VAL A 285 -7.21 -11.28 -10.24
CA VAL A 285 -8.05 -10.12 -9.91
C VAL A 285 -7.18 -9.11 -9.16
N THR A 286 -7.60 -7.84 -9.02
CA THR A 286 -6.83 -6.81 -8.31
C THR A 286 -7.56 -6.25 -7.10
N VAL A 287 -6.81 -5.79 -6.10
CA VAL A 287 -7.34 -4.99 -4.99
C VAL A 287 -7.45 -3.53 -5.44
N SER A 288 -8.65 -3.05 -5.71
CA SER A 288 -8.91 -1.64 -6.07
C SER A 288 -8.92 -0.73 -4.85
N ASP A 289 -8.80 0.59 -5.06
CA ASP A 289 -9.17 1.59 -4.02
C ASP A 289 -10.58 1.27 -3.48
N PHE A 290 -10.77 1.42 -2.18
CA PHE A 290 -12.05 1.12 -1.54
C PHE A 290 -12.32 2.02 -0.34
N ASP A 291 -13.58 2.35 -0.12
CA ASP A 291 -14.04 3.03 1.08
C ASP A 291 -14.90 2.05 1.89
N VAL A 292 -14.46 1.70 3.10
CA VAL A 292 -15.19 0.81 4.01
C VAL A 292 -16.40 1.48 4.65
N ASP A 293 -16.44 2.81 4.66
CA ASP A 293 -17.57 3.59 5.15
C ASP A 293 -18.63 3.88 4.10
N SER A 294 -18.30 3.68 2.82
CA SER A 294 -19.25 3.79 1.73
C SER A 294 -20.45 2.86 1.92
N ARG A 295 -21.55 3.17 1.22
CA ARG A 295 -22.77 2.33 1.18
C ARG A 295 -22.54 0.89 0.68
N LEU A 296 -21.35 0.60 0.14
CA LEU A 296 -20.97 -0.72 -0.34
C LEU A 296 -20.36 -1.58 0.76
N GLY A 297 -19.89 -0.98 1.87
CA GLY A 297 -19.46 -1.69 3.07
C GLY A 297 -20.64 -2.07 3.96
N THR A 298 -20.46 -3.10 4.78
CA THR A 298 -21.46 -3.54 5.78
C THR A 298 -20.88 -3.44 7.18
N THR A 299 -21.64 -2.89 8.12
CA THR A 299 -21.25 -2.88 9.53
C THR A 299 -21.31 -4.30 10.09
N VAL A 300 -20.26 -4.73 10.78
CA VAL A 300 -20.26 -6.00 11.50
C VAL A 300 -21.21 -5.86 12.69
N PRO A 301 -22.31 -6.64 12.75
CA PRO A 301 -23.30 -6.45 13.81
C PRO A 301 -22.71 -6.71 15.19
N THR A 302 -23.07 -5.85 16.15
CA THR A 302 -22.81 -6.07 17.58
C THR A 302 -24.15 -6.05 18.31
N THR A 303 -24.63 -7.21 18.73
CA THR A 303 -25.95 -7.41 19.35
C THR A 303 -25.83 -7.77 20.82
N ASN A 304 -26.85 -7.38 21.60
CA ASN A 304 -26.98 -7.65 23.04
C ASN A 304 -25.71 -7.29 23.84
N LEU A 305 -25.16 -6.11 23.56
CA LEU A 305 -24.00 -5.59 24.28
C LEU A 305 -24.36 -5.41 25.75
N THR A 306 -23.51 -5.92 26.65
CA THR A 306 -23.72 -5.86 28.10
C THR A 306 -22.49 -5.25 28.78
N PRO A 307 -22.64 -4.10 29.48
CA PRO A 307 -23.85 -3.27 29.54
C PRO A 307 -24.22 -2.67 28.16
N PRO A 308 -25.48 -2.24 27.92
CA PRO A 308 -25.95 -1.75 26.61
C PRO A 308 -25.13 -0.61 25.99
N ASN A 309 -24.38 0.12 26.80
CA ASN A 309 -23.53 1.25 26.43
C ASN A 309 -22.03 0.97 26.65
N ALA A 310 -21.63 -0.30 26.72
CA ALA A 310 -20.22 -0.65 26.88
C ALA A 310 -19.40 -0.09 25.71
N THR A 311 -18.23 0.47 26.02
CA THR A 311 -17.29 0.99 25.02
C THR A 311 -16.13 0.02 24.87
N TYR A 312 -15.61 -0.13 23.66
CA TYR A 312 -14.38 -0.88 23.41
C TYR A 312 -13.27 -0.49 24.41
N PRO A 313 -12.48 -1.45 24.94
CA PRO A 313 -12.59 -2.90 24.74
C PRO A 313 -13.54 -3.59 25.74
N ASN A 314 -14.28 -2.82 26.55
CA ASN A 314 -15.06 -3.33 27.67
C ASN A 314 -16.44 -3.83 27.24
N GLY A 315 -16.93 -4.86 27.94
CA GLY A 315 -18.27 -5.42 27.75
C GLY A 315 -18.26 -6.79 27.06
N ILE A 316 -19.45 -7.40 27.02
CA ILE A 316 -19.69 -8.68 26.35
C ILE A 316 -20.83 -8.56 25.34
N CYS A 317 -20.85 -9.40 24.31
CA CYS A 317 -21.87 -9.40 23.25
C CYS A 317 -22.05 -10.80 22.67
N ASP A 318 -23.00 -10.99 21.76
CA ASP A 318 -23.33 -12.34 21.31
C ASP A 318 -22.24 -13.01 20.49
N ARG A 319 -21.48 -12.23 19.72
CA ARG A 319 -20.51 -12.67 18.71
C ARG A 319 -19.28 -11.74 18.73
N PRO A 320 -18.43 -11.76 19.77
CA PRO A 320 -17.24 -10.90 19.83
C PRO A 320 -16.20 -11.31 18.77
N ASN A 321 -15.25 -10.42 18.50
CA ASN A 321 -14.08 -10.78 17.69
C ASN A 321 -13.25 -11.83 18.44
N VAL A 322 -13.16 -13.03 17.88
CA VAL A 322 -12.50 -14.19 18.52
C VAL A 322 -10.99 -13.97 18.75
N LEU A 323 -10.33 -13.20 17.89
CA LEU A 323 -8.89 -12.98 17.99
C LEU A 323 -8.53 -12.21 19.26
N SER A 324 -9.32 -11.19 19.57
CA SER A 324 -9.11 -10.26 20.67
C SER A 324 -10.03 -10.52 21.87
N GLY A 325 -11.07 -11.34 21.74
CA GLY A 325 -12.03 -11.61 22.81
C GLY A 325 -12.88 -10.38 23.18
N VAL A 326 -13.05 -9.44 22.26
CA VAL A 326 -13.75 -8.17 22.54
C VAL A 326 -14.86 -7.89 21.53
N CYS A 327 -15.88 -7.20 22.00
CA CYS A 327 -16.89 -6.59 21.16
C CYS A 327 -16.33 -5.31 20.55
N ASP A 328 -16.44 -5.19 19.23
CA ASP A 328 -15.85 -4.07 18.48
C ASP A 328 -16.93 -3.37 17.63
N PRO A 329 -17.84 -2.60 18.29
CA PRO A 329 -18.90 -1.89 17.57
C PRO A 329 -18.35 -0.90 16.55
N GLY A 330 -18.99 -0.83 15.39
CA GLY A 330 -18.61 0.08 14.31
C GLY A 330 -17.57 -0.49 13.34
N SER A 331 -17.06 -1.71 13.57
CA SER A 331 -16.26 -2.43 12.57
C SER A 331 -17.04 -2.67 11.29
N ARG A 332 -16.33 -2.72 10.17
CA ARG A 332 -16.90 -2.86 8.83
C ARG A 332 -16.27 -4.02 8.09
N PHE A 333 -17.04 -4.65 7.21
CA PHE A 333 -16.59 -5.69 6.32
C PHE A 333 -17.03 -5.39 4.89
N ARG A 334 -16.19 -5.75 3.92
CA ARG A 334 -16.48 -5.59 2.50
C ARG A 334 -15.97 -6.78 1.71
N VAL A 335 -16.79 -7.26 0.78
CA VAL A 335 -16.37 -8.16 -0.30
C VAL A 335 -16.10 -7.26 -1.51
N LEU A 336 -14.84 -7.13 -1.89
CA LEU A 336 -14.41 -6.30 -3.03
C LEU A 336 -14.59 -7.07 -4.35
N VAL A 337 -14.29 -8.37 -4.32
CA VAL A 337 -14.40 -9.27 -5.47
C VAL A 337 -14.91 -10.61 -4.97
N ASN A 338 -15.82 -11.25 -5.70
CA ASN A 338 -16.20 -12.64 -5.49
C ASN A 338 -16.69 -13.23 -6.83
N THR A 339 -15.80 -13.96 -7.49
CA THR A 339 -16.05 -14.65 -8.76
C THR A 339 -15.99 -16.16 -8.53
N ASP A 340 -16.24 -16.97 -9.55
CA ASP A 340 -16.10 -18.43 -9.45
C ASP A 340 -14.66 -18.87 -9.15
N SER A 341 -13.67 -18.06 -9.52
CA SER A 341 -12.24 -18.40 -9.40
C SER A 341 -11.51 -17.66 -8.28
N ALA A 342 -12.02 -16.53 -7.77
CA ALA A 342 -11.30 -15.72 -6.79
C ALA A 342 -12.22 -14.90 -5.89
N TYR A 343 -11.69 -14.44 -4.76
CA TYR A 343 -12.32 -13.39 -3.97
C TYR A 343 -11.30 -12.45 -3.35
N VAL A 344 -11.77 -11.25 -3.01
CA VAL A 344 -11.06 -10.25 -2.22
C VAL A 344 -11.99 -9.75 -1.14
N VAL A 345 -11.54 -9.81 0.11
CA VAL A 345 -12.29 -9.31 1.26
C VAL A 345 -11.46 -8.31 2.05
N ALA A 346 -12.12 -7.30 2.61
CA ALA A 346 -11.54 -6.29 3.46
C ALA A 346 -12.29 -6.26 4.80
N HIS A 347 -11.55 -6.25 5.90
CA HIS A 347 -12.09 -6.17 7.25
C HIS A 347 -11.44 -5.01 7.99
N ALA A 348 -12.24 -4.01 8.34
CA ALA A 348 -11.82 -2.83 9.07
C ALA A 348 -12.34 -2.90 10.50
N ARG A 349 -11.42 -3.07 11.45
CA ARG A 349 -11.69 -3.20 12.88
C ARG A 349 -11.65 -1.83 13.54
N LYS A 350 -12.68 -1.47 14.30
CA LYS A 350 -12.84 -0.13 14.87
C LYS A 350 -11.83 0.14 15.98
N LYS A 351 -11.61 -0.84 16.84
CA LYS A 351 -10.76 -0.75 18.05
C LYS A 351 -11.01 0.50 18.90
N GLY A 352 -12.29 0.90 18.99
CA GLY A 352 -12.71 2.07 19.77
C GLY A 352 -12.37 3.44 19.18
N LEU A 353 -11.86 3.53 17.95
CA LEU A 353 -11.56 4.80 17.30
C LEU A 353 -12.83 5.58 16.88
N GLY A 354 -12.65 6.86 16.57
CA GLY A 354 -13.73 7.77 16.15
C GLY A 354 -14.26 7.47 14.76
N GLN A 355 -15.35 8.15 14.35
CA GLN A 355 -15.94 7.99 13.01
C GLN A 355 -14.89 8.20 11.89
N GLY A 356 -14.86 7.32 10.89
CA GLY A 356 -13.89 7.38 9.80
C GLY A 356 -12.53 6.74 10.09
N ASP A 357 -12.22 6.47 11.36
CA ASP A 357 -10.94 5.87 11.78
C ASP A 357 -11.07 4.39 12.20
N TYR A 358 -10.08 3.57 11.88
CA TYR A 358 -10.06 2.12 12.13
C TYR A 358 -8.69 1.69 12.64
N GLY A 359 -8.65 0.95 13.76
CA GLY A 359 -7.40 0.52 14.38
C GLY A 359 -6.79 -0.75 13.81
N ASP A 360 -7.43 -1.40 12.84
CA ASP A 360 -6.73 -2.00 11.69
C ASP A 360 -7.63 -2.33 10.49
N ILE A 361 -6.99 -2.44 9.32
CA ILE A 361 -7.64 -2.84 8.08
C ILE A 361 -6.82 -3.97 7.44
N ALA A 362 -7.42 -5.16 7.35
CA ALA A 362 -6.83 -6.32 6.72
C ALA A 362 -7.54 -6.63 5.40
N VAL A 363 -6.77 -6.97 4.37
CA VAL A 363 -7.29 -7.44 3.07
C VAL A 363 -6.71 -8.79 2.73
N ILE A 364 -7.57 -9.71 2.29
CA ILE A 364 -7.19 -11.04 1.83
C ILE A 364 -7.69 -11.22 0.41
N GLN A 365 -6.78 -11.59 -0.47
CA GLN A 365 -7.05 -11.95 -1.86
C GLN A 365 -6.73 -13.43 -2.02
N HIS A 366 -7.63 -14.20 -2.63
CA HIS A 366 -7.48 -15.65 -2.75
C HIS A 366 -8.04 -16.16 -4.08
N ASN A 367 -7.31 -17.09 -4.70
CA ASN A 367 -7.75 -17.84 -5.87
C ASN A 367 -8.21 -19.25 -5.46
N LYS A 368 -9.49 -19.52 -5.70
CA LYS A 368 -10.20 -20.75 -5.33
C LYS A 368 -9.68 -21.99 -6.09
N THR A 369 -9.07 -21.78 -7.26
CA THR A 369 -8.65 -22.85 -8.18
C THR A 369 -7.22 -23.32 -7.92
N ASN A 370 -6.28 -22.40 -7.71
CA ASN A 370 -4.87 -22.73 -7.51
C ASN A 370 -4.39 -22.53 -6.06
N GLY A 371 -5.20 -21.92 -5.20
CA GLY A 371 -4.90 -21.72 -3.78
C GLY A 371 -4.05 -20.49 -3.45
N ALA A 372 -3.60 -19.74 -4.46
CA ALA A 372 -2.79 -18.54 -4.29
C ALA A 372 -3.49 -17.55 -3.36
N THR A 373 -2.79 -17.13 -2.30
CA THR A 373 -3.33 -16.23 -1.28
C THR A 373 -2.35 -15.12 -0.96
N CYS A 374 -2.86 -13.89 -0.91
CA CYS A 374 -2.13 -12.70 -0.51
C CYS A 374 -2.77 -12.02 0.70
N PHE A 375 -1.92 -11.46 1.54
CA PHE A 375 -2.29 -10.79 2.76
C PHE A 375 -1.78 -9.35 2.74
N TYR A 376 -2.68 -8.41 3.02
CA TYR A 376 -2.35 -7.01 3.22
C TYR A 376 -2.85 -6.57 4.59
N GLN A 377 -2.02 -5.81 5.29
CA GLN A 377 -2.35 -5.28 6.61
C GLN A 377 -1.98 -3.80 6.64
N GLY A 378 -2.97 -2.98 6.96
CA GLY A 378 -2.82 -1.54 7.16
C GLY A 378 -3.42 -1.10 8.49
N ALA A 379 -3.22 0.18 8.82
CA ALA A 379 -3.85 0.85 9.95
C ALA A 379 -3.56 0.22 11.33
N LEU A 380 -2.32 -0.18 11.60
CA LEU A 380 -1.90 -0.66 12.92
C LEU A 380 -1.18 0.43 13.72
N ALA A 381 -1.74 0.75 14.88
CA ALA A 381 -1.16 1.74 15.80
C ALA A 381 0.27 1.38 16.24
N GLU A 382 0.61 0.09 16.34
CA GLU A 382 1.95 -0.40 16.68
C GLU A 382 3.02 0.00 15.66
N PHE A 383 2.62 0.28 14.41
CA PHE A 383 3.48 0.76 13.34
C PHE A 383 3.28 2.25 13.02
N ASN A 384 2.52 2.99 13.84
CA ASN A 384 2.21 4.41 13.66
C ASN A 384 1.63 4.74 12.27
N LEU A 385 0.76 3.87 11.76
CA LEU A 385 0.13 4.00 10.43
C LEU A 385 -1.16 4.85 10.49
N SER A 386 -1.58 5.37 9.33
CA SER A 386 -2.86 6.08 9.18
C SER A 386 -4.07 5.13 9.29
N HIS A 387 -5.21 5.65 9.76
CA HIS A 387 -6.39 4.85 10.15
C HIS A 387 -7.66 5.12 9.32
N SER A 388 -7.57 5.81 8.18
CA SER A 388 -8.73 6.20 7.37
C SER A 388 -9.52 5.03 6.77
N GLY A 389 -10.85 5.17 6.71
CA GLY A 389 -11.73 4.26 5.98
C GLY A 389 -11.66 4.35 4.45
N ASN A 390 -11.06 5.43 3.91
CA ASN A 390 -10.75 5.58 2.48
C ASN A 390 -9.36 4.98 2.21
N VAL A 391 -9.35 3.75 1.69
CA VAL A 391 -8.16 2.92 1.54
C VAL A 391 -7.70 2.93 0.09
N LYS A 392 -6.45 3.33 -0.12
CA LYS A 392 -5.77 3.22 -1.42
C LYS A 392 -5.30 1.79 -1.64
N ALA A 393 -5.37 1.33 -2.88
CA ALA A 393 -4.94 -0.01 -3.26
C ALA A 393 -3.47 -0.27 -2.87
N PRO A 394 -3.10 -1.49 -2.42
CA PRO A 394 -1.72 -1.84 -2.11
C PRO A 394 -0.78 -1.76 -3.34
N SER A 395 -1.33 -1.85 -4.56
CA SER A 395 -0.59 -1.63 -5.81
C SER A 395 -0.07 -0.19 -5.98
N LYS A 396 -0.60 0.76 -5.20
CA LYS A 396 -0.11 2.15 -5.13
C LYS A 396 1.01 2.34 -4.10
N GLY A 397 1.46 1.26 -3.47
CA GLY A 397 2.52 1.26 -2.47
C GLY A 397 2.03 1.57 -1.06
N VAL A 398 2.97 1.83 -0.16
CA VAL A 398 2.69 1.97 1.29
C VAL A 398 1.85 3.20 1.67
N GLY A 399 1.78 4.19 0.77
CA GLY A 399 1.10 5.48 0.97
C GLY A 399 1.95 6.51 1.70
N ILE A 400 1.59 7.79 1.57
CA ILE A 400 2.19 8.92 2.29
C ILE A 400 1.08 9.82 2.87
N PRO A 401 0.94 9.92 4.21
CA PRO A 401 1.65 9.12 5.22
C PRO A 401 1.36 7.62 5.06
N ALA A 402 2.26 6.78 5.57
CA ALA A 402 2.13 5.34 5.45
C ALA A 402 0.81 4.83 6.03
N PHE A 403 0.12 4.00 5.26
CA PHE A 403 -1.10 3.32 5.64
C PHE A 403 -0.91 1.80 5.68
N TRP A 404 -0.25 1.25 4.65
CA TRP A 404 0.02 -0.18 4.56
C TRP A 404 1.37 -0.53 5.16
N MET A 405 1.44 -1.75 5.68
CA MET A 405 2.71 -2.40 6.02
C MET A 405 3.40 -2.94 4.76
N THR A 406 4.73 -2.99 4.79
CA THR A 406 5.50 -3.75 3.80
C THR A 406 5.35 -5.25 4.01
N PRO A 407 5.57 -6.10 2.99
CA PRO A 407 5.58 -7.56 3.14
C PRO A 407 6.46 -8.05 4.31
N LYS A 408 7.65 -7.48 4.44
CA LYS A 408 8.57 -7.76 5.55
C LYS A 408 8.01 -7.38 6.92
N GLN A 409 7.30 -6.26 7.02
CA GLN A 409 6.63 -5.90 8.28
C GLN A 409 5.50 -6.90 8.61
N ILE A 410 4.73 -7.36 7.62
CA ILE A 410 3.63 -8.32 7.83
C ILE A 410 4.20 -9.64 8.38
N VAL A 411 5.27 -10.15 7.78
CA VAL A 411 5.91 -11.41 8.18
C VAL A 411 6.53 -11.35 9.57
N ASN A 412 6.99 -10.17 10.00
CA ASN A 412 7.63 -9.95 11.30
C ASN A 412 6.72 -9.27 12.34
N SER A 413 5.42 -9.16 12.07
CA SER A 413 4.46 -8.61 13.03
C SER A 413 4.30 -9.51 14.25
N ASP A 414 3.75 -8.98 15.34
CA ASP A 414 3.51 -9.74 16.58
C ASP A 414 2.50 -10.90 16.35
N VAL A 415 1.63 -10.76 15.36
CA VAL A 415 0.66 -11.79 14.95
C VAL A 415 0.68 -11.94 13.42
N PRO A 416 1.68 -12.63 12.84
CA PRO A 416 1.78 -12.85 11.40
C PRO A 416 0.52 -13.59 10.90
N CYS A 417 0.03 -13.27 9.69
CA CYS A 417 -1.27 -13.76 9.23
C CYS A 417 -1.39 -15.29 9.28
N VAL A 418 -0.36 -16.03 8.86
CA VAL A 418 -0.35 -17.51 8.89
C VAL A 418 -0.51 -18.10 10.30
N SER A 419 -0.20 -17.35 11.36
CA SER A 419 -0.37 -17.82 12.74
C SER A 419 -1.83 -18.14 13.09
N CYS A 420 -2.77 -17.48 12.41
CA CYS A 420 -4.19 -17.69 12.57
C CYS A 420 -4.79 -18.34 11.32
N HIS A 421 -4.29 -18.01 10.13
CA HIS A 421 -4.76 -18.48 8.82
C HIS A 421 -4.06 -19.79 8.39
N ASP A 422 -4.01 -20.78 9.28
CA ASP A 422 -3.28 -22.04 9.05
C ASP A 422 -4.15 -23.20 8.54
N ASN A 423 -5.46 -23.01 8.43
CA ASN A 423 -6.36 -23.96 7.75
C ASN A 423 -6.87 -23.46 6.40
N GLY A 424 -6.58 -22.21 6.04
CA GLY A 424 -7.00 -21.59 4.80
C GLY A 424 -7.06 -20.06 4.86
N PRO A 425 -7.50 -19.43 3.76
CA PRO A 425 -7.48 -17.98 3.59
C PRO A 425 -8.38 -17.21 4.55
N ILE A 426 -9.57 -17.70 4.92
CA ILE A 426 -10.49 -17.00 5.83
C ILE A 426 -10.81 -17.87 7.05
N ILE A 427 -10.76 -17.26 8.24
CA ILE A 427 -11.23 -17.86 9.49
C ILE A 427 -12.71 -17.54 9.69
N ARG A 428 -13.54 -18.58 9.69
CA ARG A 428 -15.00 -18.45 9.81
C ARG A 428 -15.41 -18.48 11.27
N SER A 429 -15.55 -17.31 11.87
CA SER A 429 -16.08 -17.15 13.24
C SER A 429 -17.49 -16.55 13.22
N PRO A 430 -18.29 -16.74 14.30
CA PRO A 430 -19.64 -16.17 14.40
C PRO A 430 -19.65 -14.67 14.18
N TYR A 431 -18.55 -14.00 14.56
CA TYR A 431 -18.34 -12.57 14.37
C TYR A 431 -18.56 -12.09 12.94
N LEU A 432 -18.05 -12.81 11.94
CA LEU A 432 -18.20 -12.42 10.53
C LEU A 432 -19.26 -13.23 9.78
N THR A 433 -19.61 -14.45 10.23
CA THR A 433 -20.64 -15.26 9.56
C THR A 433 -22.06 -14.73 9.75
N GLN A 434 -22.28 -13.80 10.69
CA GLN A 434 -23.56 -13.08 10.84
C GLN A 434 -23.83 -12.05 9.72
N ILE A 435 -22.82 -11.73 8.92
CA ILE A 435 -22.95 -10.80 7.80
C ILE A 435 -23.64 -11.52 6.63
N THR A 436 -24.69 -10.90 6.11
CA THR A 436 -25.52 -11.43 5.02
C THR A 436 -25.58 -10.43 3.86
N GLY A 437 -26.12 -10.88 2.72
CA GLY A 437 -26.30 -10.02 1.55
C GLY A 437 -25.01 -9.83 0.75
N PRO A 438 -24.79 -8.67 0.10
CA PRO A 438 -23.68 -8.48 -0.84
C PRO A 438 -22.28 -8.66 -0.24
N ASN A 439 -22.14 -8.54 1.07
CA ASN A 439 -20.88 -8.69 1.80
C ASN A 439 -20.86 -9.94 2.71
N GLU A 440 -21.73 -10.91 2.47
CA GLU A 440 -21.62 -12.21 3.14
C GLU A 440 -20.25 -12.84 2.84
N LEU A 441 -19.71 -13.59 3.80
CA LEU A 441 -18.39 -14.20 3.64
C LEU A 441 -18.36 -15.11 2.40
N PRO A 442 -17.28 -15.11 1.60
CA PRO A 442 -17.11 -16.08 0.54
C PRO A 442 -17.31 -17.52 1.06
N GLY A 443 -18.15 -18.29 0.35
CA GLY A 443 -18.56 -19.63 0.80
C GLY A 443 -19.58 -19.64 1.93
N ALA A 444 -20.31 -18.54 2.18
CA ALA A 444 -21.50 -18.51 3.03
C ALA A 444 -22.39 -19.75 2.79
N GLY A 445 -22.71 -20.47 3.86
CA GLY A 445 -23.53 -21.69 3.77
C GLY A 445 -22.81 -22.97 3.31
N ALA A 446 -21.56 -22.92 2.84
CA ALA A 446 -20.80 -24.11 2.45
C ALA A 446 -20.08 -24.76 3.64
N ASP A 447 -20.43 -26.01 3.95
CA ASP A 447 -19.83 -26.78 5.05
C ASP A 447 -18.41 -27.28 4.74
N THR A 448 -18.04 -27.28 3.45
CA THR A 448 -16.73 -27.72 2.96
C THR A 448 -15.75 -26.56 2.71
N PHE A 449 -16.00 -25.37 3.27
CA PHE A 449 -15.04 -24.27 3.16
C PHE A 449 -13.79 -24.57 3.98
N ASN A 450 -12.59 -24.40 3.42
CA ASN A 450 -11.33 -24.88 3.97
C ASN A 450 -11.29 -26.41 4.15
N SER A 451 -12.05 -27.19 3.38
CA SER A 451 -11.99 -28.66 3.42
C SER A 451 -10.66 -29.20 2.93
N ASP A 452 -10.38 -30.46 3.27
CA ASP A 452 -9.27 -31.18 2.66
C ASP A 452 -9.42 -31.20 1.13
N GLY A 453 -8.31 -31.12 0.41
CA GLY A 453 -8.27 -31.05 -1.05
C GLY A 453 -8.42 -29.65 -1.66
N GLN A 454 -8.87 -28.63 -0.90
CA GLN A 454 -8.81 -27.25 -1.41
C GLN A 454 -7.36 -26.75 -1.39
N PRO A 455 -6.85 -26.18 -2.49
CA PRO A 455 -5.47 -25.71 -2.61
C PRO A 455 -5.23 -24.47 -1.75
N TYR A 456 -4.00 -24.29 -1.28
CA TYR A 456 -3.60 -23.13 -0.48
C TYR A 456 -2.10 -22.87 -0.59
N SER A 457 -1.70 -21.65 -0.95
CA SER A 457 -0.32 -21.20 -1.01
C SER A 457 -0.19 -19.72 -0.63
N PHE A 458 1.01 -19.32 -0.23
CA PHE A 458 1.35 -17.95 0.13
C PHE A 458 2.20 -17.35 -0.97
N ILE A 459 1.72 -16.26 -1.58
CA ILE A 459 2.46 -15.55 -2.62
C ILE A 459 3.44 -14.56 -1.99
N GLY A 460 4.55 -14.26 -2.67
CA GLY A 460 5.56 -13.30 -2.26
C GLY A 460 6.80 -13.92 -1.59
N ALA A 461 7.98 -13.42 -1.97
CA ALA A 461 9.27 -13.94 -1.49
C ALA A 461 9.43 -13.89 0.04
N ASP A 462 8.95 -12.83 0.69
CA ASP A 462 8.99 -12.71 2.16
C ASP A 462 8.11 -13.75 2.87
N PHE A 463 7.04 -14.20 2.20
CA PHE A 463 6.09 -15.18 2.71
C PHE A 463 6.48 -16.63 2.40
N ALA A 464 7.46 -16.86 1.51
CA ALA A 464 7.94 -18.20 1.13
C ALA A 464 8.32 -19.12 2.30
N PRO A 465 8.82 -18.62 3.45
CA PRO A 465 9.05 -19.46 4.63
C PRO A 465 7.78 -19.99 5.28
N TRP A 466 6.60 -19.40 5.05
CA TRP A 466 5.35 -19.80 5.69
C TRP A 466 4.87 -21.16 5.19
N LYS A 467 4.48 -22.01 6.13
CA LYS A 467 3.96 -23.36 5.87
C LYS A 467 2.80 -23.64 6.80
N ALA A 468 1.78 -24.29 6.26
CA ALA A 468 0.68 -24.82 7.06
C ALA A 468 0.49 -26.32 6.85
N TYR A 469 0.05 -26.98 7.92
CA TYR A 469 -0.03 -28.42 8.05
C TYR A 469 -1.40 -28.78 8.61
N LYS A 470 -2.04 -29.79 8.03
CA LYS A 470 -3.30 -30.32 8.55
C LYS A 470 -3.03 -31.29 9.69
N VAL A 471 -3.90 -31.28 10.69
CA VAL A 471 -3.86 -32.14 11.87
C VAL A 471 -5.02 -33.12 11.83
N GLU A 472 -4.73 -34.42 11.95
CA GLU A 472 -5.70 -35.51 11.79
C GLU A 472 -5.58 -36.49 12.98
N VAL A 473 -6.71 -36.75 13.67
CA VAL A 473 -6.77 -37.67 14.84
C VAL A 473 -7.91 -38.70 14.76
N GLY A 474 -8.49 -38.90 13.57
CA GLY A 474 -9.53 -39.91 13.34
C GLY A 474 -10.85 -39.66 14.08
N ASN A 475 -11.28 -38.39 14.17
CA ASN A 475 -12.54 -38.00 14.82
C ASN A 475 -13.41 -37.08 13.94
N GLU A 476 -14.54 -36.62 14.48
CA GLU A 476 -15.53 -35.82 13.73
C GLU A 476 -15.04 -34.42 13.32
N CYS A 477 -14.05 -33.84 14.02
CA CYS A 477 -13.67 -32.43 13.86
C CYS A 477 -13.12 -32.09 12.47
N THR A 478 -12.52 -33.05 11.77
CA THR A 478 -11.91 -32.84 10.45
C THR A 478 -12.82 -33.26 9.29
N SER A 479 -14.09 -33.58 9.55
CA SER A 479 -15.03 -34.05 8.53
C SER A 479 -15.58 -32.95 7.62
N CYS A 480 -15.67 -31.71 8.12
CA CYS A 480 -16.22 -30.57 7.38
C CYS A 480 -15.10 -29.71 6.78
N HIS A 481 -14.17 -29.28 7.63
CA HIS A 481 -13.01 -28.48 7.25
C HIS A 481 -11.74 -28.99 7.92
N ARG A 482 -10.59 -28.63 7.36
CA ARG A 482 -9.30 -28.99 7.95
C ARG A 482 -9.03 -28.17 9.22
N MET A 483 -8.26 -28.76 10.13
CA MET A 483 -7.67 -28.10 11.28
C MET A 483 -6.16 -28.02 11.06
N GLY A 484 -5.57 -26.87 11.36
CA GLY A 484 -4.23 -26.51 10.96
C GLY A 484 -3.28 -26.24 12.12
N VAL A 485 -1.99 -26.46 11.86
CA VAL A 485 -0.86 -25.83 12.54
C VAL A 485 0.03 -25.17 11.50
N ASN A 486 0.88 -24.25 11.92
CA ASN A 486 1.82 -23.55 11.05
C ASN A 486 3.24 -23.60 11.61
N ASN A 487 4.24 -23.37 10.76
CA ASN A 487 5.65 -23.41 11.17
C ASN A 487 6.14 -22.17 11.95
N LEU A 488 5.25 -21.21 12.24
CA LEU A 488 5.55 -20.10 13.16
C LEU A 488 5.02 -20.36 14.57
N ALA A 489 3.96 -21.18 14.70
CA ALA A 489 3.40 -21.59 15.98
C ALA A 489 4.48 -22.32 16.79
N ASN A 490 4.78 -21.79 17.98
CA ASN A 490 5.84 -22.23 18.90
C ASN A 490 7.26 -21.73 18.59
N THR A 491 7.40 -20.72 17.73
CA THR A 491 8.60 -19.85 17.73
C THR A 491 8.35 -18.68 18.68
N GLY A 492 9.41 -18.12 19.29
CA GLY A 492 9.34 -17.25 20.49
C GLY A 492 8.43 -16.00 20.44
N ILE A 493 7.85 -15.65 19.30
CA ILE A 493 6.95 -14.49 19.09
C ILE A 493 5.46 -14.90 19.12
N VAL A 494 5.12 -16.14 18.71
CA VAL A 494 3.72 -16.59 18.55
C VAL A 494 3.51 -17.96 19.18
N ILE A 495 3.09 -17.98 20.45
CA ILE A 495 2.88 -19.20 21.21
C ILE A 495 1.39 -19.57 21.21
N GLY A 496 1.09 -20.81 20.82
CA GLY A 496 -0.25 -21.39 20.97
C GLY A 496 -1.34 -20.75 20.09
N LYS A 497 -0.99 -20.13 18.97
CA LYS A 497 -1.95 -19.66 17.95
C LYS A 497 -2.12 -20.69 16.84
N GLY A 498 -3.30 -20.67 16.21
CA GLY A 498 -3.64 -21.55 15.11
C GLY A 498 -4.99 -22.21 15.31
N THR A 499 -5.52 -22.82 14.26
CA THR A 499 -6.87 -23.39 14.31
C THR A 499 -6.91 -24.64 15.19
N ALA A 500 -5.91 -25.52 15.12
CA ALA A 500 -5.81 -26.70 15.98
C ALA A 500 -5.36 -26.39 17.42
N PHE A 501 -4.54 -25.35 17.60
CA PHE A 501 -4.03 -24.95 18.93
C PHE A 501 -5.04 -24.15 19.76
N ASP A 502 -5.70 -23.17 19.14
CA ASP A 502 -6.50 -22.15 19.85
C ASP A 502 -7.97 -22.21 19.43
N PHE A 503 -8.25 -22.06 18.14
CA PHE A 503 -9.63 -21.79 17.71
C PHE A 503 -10.55 -22.98 17.88
N GLY A 504 -10.08 -24.22 17.67
CA GLY A 504 -10.88 -25.42 17.94
C GLY A 504 -11.34 -25.52 19.39
N ILE A 505 -10.48 -25.15 20.34
CA ILE A 505 -10.80 -25.12 21.77
C ILE A 505 -11.76 -23.98 22.07
N LYS A 506 -11.49 -22.76 21.60
CA LYS A 506 -12.42 -21.63 21.76
C LYS A 506 -13.79 -21.93 21.17
N ALA A 507 -13.84 -22.56 20.00
CA ALA A 507 -15.07 -22.84 19.29
C ALA A 507 -16.00 -23.83 20.01
N THR A 508 -15.42 -24.69 20.84
CA THR A 508 -16.11 -25.78 21.54
C THR A 508 -16.19 -25.57 23.06
N ALA A 509 -15.58 -24.50 23.58
CA ALA A 509 -15.52 -24.21 25.01
C ALA A 509 -16.91 -23.94 25.61
N LEU A 510 -17.04 -24.23 26.91
CA LEU A 510 -18.24 -23.94 27.71
C LEU A 510 -18.55 -22.42 27.82
N SER A 511 -17.52 -21.59 27.63
CA SER A 511 -17.62 -20.13 27.64
C SER A 511 -16.51 -19.53 26.78
N GLN A 512 -16.73 -18.33 26.25
CA GLN A 512 -15.74 -17.57 25.49
C GLN A 512 -15.57 -16.18 26.09
N GLU A 513 -14.34 -15.68 26.08
CA GLU A 513 -14.03 -14.31 26.50
C GLU A 513 -14.79 -13.28 25.64
N GLY A 514 -15.33 -12.24 26.30
CA GLY A 514 -16.11 -11.20 25.62
C GLY A 514 -17.48 -11.63 25.11
N LYS A 515 -17.89 -12.88 25.32
CA LYS A 515 -19.14 -13.43 24.76
C LYS A 515 -20.23 -13.55 25.83
N ASN A 516 -21.47 -13.26 25.44
CA ASN A 516 -22.65 -13.66 26.20
C ASN A 516 -22.71 -15.20 26.39
N PRO A 517 -23.35 -15.70 27.46
CA PRO A 517 -23.57 -17.13 27.66
C PRO A 517 -24.20 -17.78 26.42
N HIS A 518 -23.85 -19.04 26.15
CA HIS A 518 -24.38 -19.76 24.99
C HIS A 518 -25.92 -19.86 25.02
N SER A 519 -26.54 -19.46 23.93
CA SER A 519 -28.00 -19.42 23.75
C SER A 519 -28.36 -19.41 22.26
N ALA A 520 -29.65 -19.39 21.92
CA ALA A 520 -30.08 -19.18 20.53
C ALA A 520 -29.63 -17.81 19.98
N ASP A 521 -29.58 -16.78 20.81
CA ASP A 521 -29.17 -15.42 20.42
C ASP A 521 -27.63 -15.28 20.35
N SER A 522 -26.93 -16.04 21.20
CA SER A 522 -25.47 -16.13 21.27
C SER A 522 -25.00 -17.57 21.08
N PRO A 523 -25.15 -18.13 19.87
CA PRO A 523 -24.86 -19.54 19.60
C PRO A 523 -23.39 -19.87 19.88
N ILE A 524 -23.12 -21.14 20.20
CA ILE A 524 -21.75 -21.64 20.20
C ILE A 524 -21.18 -21.58 18.77
N TRP A 525 -19.86 -21.48 18.66
CA TRP A 525 -19.21 -21.32 17.35
C TRP A 525 -19.23 -22.62 16.56
N MET A 526 -18.94 -23.75 17.20
CA MET A 526 -18.90 -25.04 16.53
C MET A 526 -20.30 -25.50 16.10
N LYS A 527 -20.40 -26.19 14.93
CA LYS A 527 -21.62 -26.74 14.27
C LYS A 527 -22.78 -25.72 14.10
N ARG A 528 -23.29 -25.54 12.88
CA ARG A 528 -24.28 -24.48 12.55
C ARG A 528 -25.56 -24.50 13.40
N GLU A 529 -26.02 -25.68 13.80
CA GLU A 529 -27.26 -25.89 14.56
C GLU A 529 -27.03 -26.01 16.06
N GLN A 530 -25.78 -26.05 16.50
CA GLN A 530 -25.45 -26.21 17.91
C GLN A 530 -25.59 -24.85 18.60
N VAL A 531 -26.41 -24.80 19.64
CA VAL A 531 -26.65 -23.58 20.44
C VAL A 531 -26.08 -23.68 21.84
N THR A 532 -25.75 -24.88 22.32
CA THR A 532 -25.26 -25.16 23.68
C THR A 532 -23.97 -25.99 23.65
N PHE A 533 -23.25 -25.98 24.77
CA PHE A 533 -22.04 -26.79 24.95
C PHE A 533 -22.31 -28.29 24.86
N GLU A 534 -21.39 -29.01 24.22
CA GLU A 534 -21.37 -30.48 24.16
C GLU A 534 -19.98 -31.00 24.54
N GLN A 535 -19.90 -31.77 25.63
CA GLN A 535 -18.62 -32.29 26.15
C GLN A 535 -17.89 -33.14 25.11
N ALA A 536 -18.60 -33.99 24.38
CA ALA A 536 -18.00 -34.89 23.39
C ALA A 536 -17.27 -34.14 22.27
N THR A 537 -17.85 -33.05 21.76
CA THR A 537 -17.21 -32.22 20.72
C THR A 537 -16.03 -31.41 21.28
N PHE A 538 -16.10 -30.96 22.53
CA PHE A 538 -14.94 -30.36 23.21
C PHE A 538 -13.79 -31.37 23.40
N ASP A 539 -14.07 -32.59 23.84
CA ASP A 539 -13.09 -33.66 23.99
C ASP A 539 -12.43 -34.03 22.64
N ALA A 540 -13.22 -34.01 21.56
CA ALA A 540 -12.73 -34.20 20.20
C ALA A 540 -11.80 -33.06 19.74
N ALA A 541 -12.11 -31.80 20.07
CA ALA A 541 -11.22 -30.67 19.82
C ALA A 541 -9.93 -30.76 20.65
N GLN A 542 -10.00 -31.20 21.91
CA GLN A 542 -8.81 -31.44 22.72
C GLN A 542 -7.92 -32.55 22.16
N ALA A 543 -8.49 -33.58 21.53
CA ALA A 543 -7.70 -34.60 20.85
C ALA A 543 -6.89 -34.01 19.67
N ILE A 544 -7.50 -33.11 18.89
CA ILE A 544 -6.81 -32.37 17.82
C ILE A 544 -5.70 -31.49 18.41
N GLN A 545 -5.98 -30.75 19.48
CA GLN A 545 -4.99 -29.90 20.16
C GLN A 545 -3.79 -30.72 20.67
N ARG A 546 -4.02 -31.86 21.33
CA ARG A 546 -2.94 -32.75 21.78
C ARG A 546 -2.08 -33.30 20.64
N CYS A 547 -2.65 -33.48 19.45
CA CYS A 547 -1.86 -33.85 18.27
C CYS A 547 -1.07 -32.64 17.75
N ALA A 548 -1.69 -31.46 17.68
CA ALA A 548 -1.00 -30.21 17.34
C ALA A 548 0.19 -29.92 18.29
N ASP A 549 0.06 -30.20 19.59
CA ASP A 549 1.12 -30.07 20.60
C ASP A 549 2.36 -30.93 20.31
N GLN A 550 2.28 -31.90 19.40
CA GLN A 550 3.43 -32.69 18.95
C GLN A 550 4.17 -32.05 17.78
N PHE A 551 3.62 -31.01 17.15
CA PHE A 551 4.27 -30.30 16.05
C PHE A 551 5.49 -29.51 16.53
N ARG A 552 6.65 -29.79 15.93
CA ARG A 552 7.89 -29.06 16.18
C ARG A 552 8.56 -28.73 14.85
N PRO A 553 8.83 -27.45 14.54
CA PRO A 553 9.58 -27.08 13.34
C PRO A 553 10.92 -27.82 13.28
N GLY A 554 11.25 -28.41 12.13
CA GLY A 554 12.53 -29.10 11.89
C GLY A 554 12.63 -30.54 12.45
N VAL A 555 11.58 -31.06 13.07
CA VAL A 555 11.49 -32.45 13.56
C VAL A 555 10.57 -33.25 12.62
N PRO A 556 10.76 -34.57 12.43
CA PRO A 556 9.83 -35.40 11.69
C PRO A 556 8.39 -35.23 12.18
N LEU A 557 7.46 -35.03 11.24
CA LEU A 557 6.04 -34.84 11.55
C LEU A 557 5.42 -36.14 12.10
N PRO A 558 4.51 -36.05 13.10
CA PRO A 558 3.70 -37.19 13.51
C PRO A 558 3.00 -37.84 12.32
N ASN A 559 3.14 -39.16 12.18
CA ASN A 559 2.54 -39.94 11.09
C ASN A 559 2.05 -41.30 11.61
N SER A 560 1.06 -41.25 12.48
CA SER A 560 0.45 -42.43 13.10
C SER A 560 -1.08 -42.32 13.04
N ALA A 561 -1.79 -43.43 13.20
CA ALA A 561 -3.25 -43.43 13.27
C ALA A 561 -3.84 -42.48 14.35
N PRO A 562 -3.29 -42.40 15.59
CA PRO A 562 -3.83 -41.49 16.61
C PRO A 562 -3.45 -40.02 16.42
N CYS A 563 -2.41 -39.72 15.62
CA CYS A 563 -1.98 -38.37 15.32
C CYS A 563 -1.14 -38.35 14.04
N LYS A 564 -1.67 -37.65 13.04
CA LYS A 564 -1.01 -37.42 11.76
C LYS A 564 -1.01 -35.93 11.44
N ILE A 565 0.16 -35.42 11.07
CA ILE A 565 0.35 -34.04 10.63
C ILE A 565 0.96 -34.06 9.25
N THR A 566 0.32 -33.37 8.30
CA THR A 566 0.77 -33.38 6.91
C THR A 566 0.80 -31.96 6.36
N GLN A 567 1.90 -31.54 5.73
CA GLN A 567 1.92 -30.26 5.03
C GLN A 567 0.91 -30.31 3.88
N PHE A 568 0.08 -29.27 3.75
CA PHE A 568 -0.86 -29.15 2.63
C PHE A 568 -0.65 -27.87 1.83
N THR A 569 0.06 -26.88 2.38
CA THR A 569 0.44 -25.70 1.60
C THR A 569 1.48 -26.06 0.56
N THR A 570 1.25 -25.61 -0.67
CA THR A 570 2.25 -25.71 -1.74
C THR A 570 3.16 -24.49 -1.72
N PRO A 571 4.41 -24.62 -2.22
CA PRO A 571 5.28 -23.48 -2.47
C PRO A 571 4.65 -22.43 -3.37
#